data_AF-A0A229GN81-F1
#
_entry.id   AF-A0A229GN81-F1
#
_cell.length_a   1.000
_cell.length_b   1.000
_cell.length_c   1.000
_cell.angle_alpha   90.00
_cell.angle_beta   90.00
_cell.angle_gamma   90.00
#
_symmetry.space_group_name_H-M   'P 1'
#
loop_
_entity.id
_entity.type
_entity.pdbx_description
1 polymer ?
#
loop_
_entity_poly.entity_id
_entity_poly.type
_entity_poly.pdbx_seq_one_letter_code
_entity_poly.pdbx_strand_id
1 'polypeptide(L)'
;TMMYLCHDYPSKGRKHCPTTTVAAQKLSNIHVKDGINEAEFVEMRERRDANLEMPRLIIPAVQVNIDAGHFPKPEDNGTRYLKVPINVLG
;
A
#
# COMPACT_ATOMS: atom_id res chain seq x y z
N THR A 1 4.98 22.92 -2.46
CA THR A 1 4.24 22.22 -1.39
C THR A 1 4.98 20.98 -0.97
N MET A 2 5.18 20.78 0.34
CA MET A 2 5.78 19.57 0.92
C MET A 2 4.74 18.43 0.96
N MET A 3 5.18 17.21 0.72
CA MET A 3 4.38 15.99 0.81
C MET A 3 5.07 15.01 1.76
N TYR A 4 4.28 14.39 2.64
CA TYR A 4 4.74 13.35 3.56
C TYR A 4 4.25 12.00 3.07
N LEU A 5 5.15 11.04 2.94
CA LEU A 5 4.86 9.71 2.40
C LEU A 5 4.39 8.77 3.52
N CYS A 6 3.44 7.89 3.20
CA CYS A 6 3.00 6.85 4.13
C CYS A 6 4.03 5.71 4.23
N HIS A 7 4.66 5.36 3.11
CA HIS A 7 5.67 4.31 3.04
C HIS A 7 6.86 4.75 2.18
N ASP A 8 8.06 4.27 2.52
CA ASP A 8 9.25 4.44 1.71
C ASP A 8 10.03 3.11 1.60
N TYR A 9 10.12 2.59 0.38
CA TYR A 9 10.82 1.34 0.07
C TYR A 9 12.13 1.65 -0.70
N PRO A 10 13.26 1.91 -0.01
CA PRO A 10 14.50 2.29 -0.67
C PRO A 10 15.11 1.17 -1.50
N SER A 11 15.55 1.53 -2.70
CA SER A 11 16.51 0.74 -3.46
C SER A 11 17.83 0.64 -2.70
N LYS A 12 18.62 -0.39 -3.00
CA LYS A 12 19.92 -0.64 -2.37
C LYS A 12 20.79 0.63 -2.37
N GLY A 13 21.31 0.99 -1.19
CA GLY A 13 22.18 2.15 -1.01
C GLY A 13 21.47 3.50 -0.79
N ARG A 14 20.14 3.57 -0.97
CA ARG A 14 19.37 4.79 -0.66
C ARG A 14 18.95 4.79 0.81
N LYS A 15 19.07 5.95 1.48
CA LYS A 15 18.48 6.17 2.82
C LYS A 15 16.97 6.38 2.71
N HIS A 16 16.25 6.07 3.79
CA HIS A 16 14.83 6.39 3.87
C HIS A 16 14.59 7.91 3.77
N CYS A 17 13.55 8.29 3.05
CA CYS A 17 13.14 9.67 2.87
C CYS A 17 11.62 9.77 3.03
N PRO A 18 11.11 10.31 4.17
CA PRO A 18 9.68 10.36 4.44
C PRO A 18 8.98 11.53 3.74
N THR A 19 9.72 12.39 3.02
CA THR A 19 9.20 13.62 2.44
C THR A 19 9.64 13.83 1.00
N THR A 20 8.83 14.57 0.26
CA THR A 20 9.11 15.05 -1.10
C THR A 20 8.37 16.36 -1.32
N THR A 21 8.45 16.95 -2.51
CA THR A 21 7.65 18.13 -2.86
C THR A 21 6.83 17.88 -4.11
N VAL A 22 5.73 18.60 -4.27
CA VAL A 22 4.91 18.56 -5.50
C VAL A 22 5.78 18.84 -6.74
N ALA A 23 6.70 19.80 -6.67
CA ALA A 23 7.59 20.13 -7.77
C ALA A 23 8.54 18.97 -8.11
N ALA A 24 9.12 18.31 -7.09
CA ALA A 24 9.98 17.15 -7.30
C ALA A 24 9.20 15.98 -7.92
N GLN A 25 7.97 15.70 -7.46
CA GLN A 25 7.14 14.64 -8.03
C GLN A 25 6.76 14.91 -9.49
N LYS A 26 6.37 16.15 -9.82
CA LYS A 26 6.10 16.56 -11.21
C LYS A 26 7.31 16.43 -12.12
N LEU A 27 8.51 16.71 -11.62
CA LEU A 27 9.73 16.64 -12.40
C LEU A 27 10.24 15.20 -12.61
N SER A 28 10.19 14.37 -11.57
CA SER A 28 10.99 13.13 -11.53
C SER A 28 10.27 11.88 -10.99
N ASN A 29 8.97 11.91 -10.74
CA ASN A 29 8.24 10.69 -10.42
C ASN A 29 8.36 9.68 -11.58
N ILE A 30 8.84 8.48 -11.29
CA ILE A 30 9.13 7.46 -12.30
C ILE A 30 7.89 6.88 -13.00
N HIS A 31 6.69 7.14 -12.47
CA HIS A 31 5.42 6.63 -12.96
C HIS A 31 4.46 7.73 -13.44
N VAL A 32 4.45 8.91 -12.80
CA VAL A 32 3.40 9.94 -13.01
C VAL A 32 3.96 11.38 -13.01
N LYS A 33 5.18 11.57 -13.52
CA LYS A 33 5.73 12.91 -13.77
C LYS A 33 4.97 13.63 -14.90
N ASP A 34 5.18 14.94 -15.01
CA ASP A 34 4.66 15.74 -16.12
C ASP A 34 5.09 15.13 -17.47
N GLY A 35 4.13 15.03 -18.40
CA GLY A 35 4.31 14.41 -19.71
C GLY A 35 3.78 12.97 -19.82
N ILE A 36 3.38 12.33 -18.71
CA ILE A 36 2.66 11.05 -18.72
C ILE A 36 1.15 11.33 -18.73
N ASN A 37 0.44 10.78 -19.70
CA ASN A 37 -1.02 10.90 -19.77
C ASN A 37 -1.74 9.77 -19.00
N GLU A 38 -3.06 9.89 -18.86
CA GLU A 38 -3.88 8.94 -18.12
C GLU A 38 -3.79 7.51 -18.68
N ALA A 39 -3.93 7.34 -20.00
CA ALA A 39 -3.92 6.02 -20.62
C ALA A 39 -2.57 5.31 -20.43
N GLU A 40 -1.46 6.05 -20.60
CA GLU A 40 -0.10 5.54 -20.36
C GLU A 40 0.11 5.12 -18.90
N PHE A 41 -0.37 5.94 -17.96
CA PHE A 41 -0.29 5.62 -16.54
C PHE A 41 -1.11 4.39 -16.18
N VAL A 42 -2.36 4.30 -16.65
CA VAL A 42 -3.26 3.17 -16.39
C VAL A 42 -2.66 1.88 -16.93
N GLU A 43 -2.22 1.85 -18.19
CA GLU A 43 -1.64 0.66 -18.80
C GLU A 43 -0.39 0.18 -18.04
N MET A 44 0.49 1.10 -17.65
CA MET A 44 1.68 0.78 -16.85
C MET A 44 1.29 0.23 -15.47
N ARG A 45 0.30 0.85 -14.81
CA ARG A 45 -0.11 0.50 -13.45
C ARG A 45 -0.81 -0.86 -13.40
N GLU A 46 -1.73 -1.14 -14.32
CA GLU A 46 -2.42 -2.42 -14.43
C GLU A 46 -1.44 -3.56 -14.69
N ARG A 47 -0.51 -3.37 -15.63
CA ARG A 47 0.55 -4.35 -15.92
C ARG A 47 1.43 -4.61 -14.71
N ARG A 48 1.74 -3.57 -13.94
CA ARG A 48 2.52 -3.70 -12.71
C ARG A 48 1.75 -4.44 -11.62
N ASP A 49 0.47 -4.09 -11.42
CA ASP A 49 -0.39 -4.71 -10.41
C ASP A 49 -0.58 -6.20 -10.61
N ALA A 50 -0.73 -6.66 -11.86
CA ALA A 50 -0.86 -8.08 -12.20
C ALA A 50 0.33 -8.96 -11.77
N ASN A 51 1.47 -8.36 -11.43
CA ASN A 51 2.69 -9.06 -11.04
C ASN A 51 3.04 -8.90 -9.55
N LEU A 52 2.18 -8.25 -8.75
CA LEU A 52 2.43 -8.04 -7.33
C LEU A 52 1.77 -9.13 -6.49
N GLU A 53 2.52 -9.66 -5.53
CA GLU A 53 1.96 -10.54 -4.51
C GLU A 53 1.12 -9.78 -3.50
N MET A 54 0.22 -10.51 -2.85
CA MET A 54 -0.56 -9.98 -1.73
C MET A 54 0.35 -9.48 -0.60
N PRO A 55 0.10 -8.27 -0.05
CA PRO A 55 0.87 -7.79 1.10
C PRO A 55 0.74 -8.76 2.27
N ARG A 56 1.87 -9.09 2.92
CA ARG A 56 1.96 -10.06 4.02
C ARG A 56 0.90 -9.88 5.13
N LEU A 57 0.50 -8.64 5.41
CA LEU A 57 -0.44 -8.30 6.49
C LEU A 57 -1.82 -7.85 5.99
N ILE A 58 -2.17 -8.04 4.70
CA ILE A 58 -3.45 -7.55 4.18
C ILE A 58 -4.66 -8.14 4.92
N ILE A 59 -4.68 -9.45 5.16
CA ILE A 59 -5.76 -10.14 5.87
C ILE A 59 -5.94 -9.63 7.31
N PRO A 60 -4.89 -9.60 8.16
CA PRO A 60 -5.04 -9.11 9.53
C PRO A 60 -5.27 -7.59 9.58
N ALA A 61 -4.59 -6.79 8.73
CA ALA A 61 -4.71 -5.34 8.75
C ALA A 61 -6.11 -4.88 8.35
N VAL A 62 -6.70 -5.44 7.29
CA VAL A 62 -8.04 -5.02 6.84
C VAL A 62 -9.10 -5.33 7.90
N GLN A 63 -9.04 -6.50 8.55
CA GLN A 63 -9.99 -6.86 9.61
C GLN A 63 -10.00 -5.89 10.78
N VAL A 64 -8.83 -5.36 11.16
CA VAL A 64 -8.70 -4.43 12.29
C VAL A 64 -8.97 -2.99 11.84
N ASN A 65 -8.45 -2.60 10.68
CA ASN A 65 -8.52 -1.22 10.20
C ASN A 65 -9.91 -0.81 9.74
N ILE A 66 -10.72 -1.74 9.21
CA ILE A 66 -12.12 -1.45 8.84
C ILE A 66 -12.97 -1.12 10.06
N ASP A 67 -12.59 -1.64 11.24
CA ASP A 67 -13.23 -1.36 12.53
C ASP A 67 -12.45 -0.29 13.33
N ALA A 68 -11.89 0.70 12.64
CA ALA A 68 -11.17 1.83 13.24
C ALA A 68 -10.03 1.43 14.22
N GLY A 69 -9.42 0.26 14.02
CA GLY A 69 -8.35 -0.25 14.88
C GLY A 69 -8.82 -1.17 16.02
N HIS A 70 -10.13 -1.42 16.15
CA HIS A 70 -10.63 -2.37 17.15
C HIS A 70 -10.38 -3.81 16.71
N PHE A 71 -9.94 -4.63 17.66
CA PHE A 71 -9.87 -6.07 17.44
C PHE A 71 -11.26 -6.71 17.48
N PRO A 72 -11.47 -7.83 16.77
CA PRO A 72 -12.70 -8.62 16.87
C PRO A 72 -13.06 -8.91 18.32
N LYS A 73 -14.37 -8.96 18.63
CA LYS A 73 -14.86 -9.34 19.96
C LYS A 73 -14.27 -10.70 20.38
N PRO A 74 -13.97 -10.90 21.68
CA PRO A 74 -13.56 -12.21 22.14
C PRO A 74 -14.68 -13.23 21.91
N GLU A 75 -14.30 -14.47 21.64
CA GLU A 75 -15.21 -15.61 21.65
C GLU A 75 -15.50 -16.05 23.10
N ASP A 76 -16.29 -17.11 23.30
CA ASP A 76 -16.75 -17.57 24.63
C ASP A 76 -15.58 -17.98 25.56
N ASN A 77 -14.41 -18.29 25.01
CA ASN A 77 -13.19 -18.57 25.76
C ASN A 77 -12.41 -17.31 26.18
N GLY A 78 -12.94 -16.12 25.93
CA GLY A 78 -12.32 -14.83 26.23
C GLY A 78 -11.19 -14.42 25.26
N THR A 79 -10.86 -15.24 24.26
CA THR A 79 -9.78 -14.99 23.30
C THR A 79 -10.31 -14.35 22.02
N ARG A 80 -9.54 -13.43 21.43
CA ARG A 80 -9.83 -12.78 20.16
C ARG A 80 -9.09 -13.48 19.03
N TYR A 81 -9.77 -13.70 17.91
CA TYR A 81 -9.21 -14.38 16.75
C TYR A 81 -9.32 -13.52 15.50
N LEU A 82 -8.26 -13.52 14.69
CA LEU A 82 -8.32 -13.04 13.32
C LEU A 82 -8.70 -14.21 12.42
N LYS A 83 -9.58 -13.97 11.45
CA LYS A 83 -10.06 -15.00 10.54
C LYS A 83 -9.20 -14.99 9.28
N VAL A 84 -8.60 -16.12 8.95
CA VAL A 84 -7.83 -16.29 7.70
C VAL A 84 -8.66 -17.11 6.73
N PRO A 85 -9.20 -16.50 5.65
CA PRO A 85 -9.95 -17.27 4.66
C PRO A 85 -9.00 -18.18 3.88
N ILE A 86 -9.42 -19.43 3.65
CA ILE A 86 -8.65 -20.44 2.93
C ILE A 86 -9.10 -20.45 1.47
N ASN A 87 -8.16 -20.26 0.54
CA ASN A 87 -8.38 -20.29 -0.91
C ASN A 87 -9.42 -19.29 -1.46
N VAL A 88 -9.61 -18.16 -0.77
CA VAL A 88 -10.51 -17.06 -1.23
C VAL A 88 -9.74 -15.85 -1.73
N LEU A 89 -8.58 -15.58 -1.14
CA LEU A 89 -7.74 -14.42 -1.44
C LEU A 89 -6.35 -14.93 -1.81
N GLY A 90 -5.92 -14.70 -3.05
CA GLY A 90 -4.67 -15.17 -3.62
C GLY A 90 -4.59 -14.80 -5.09
#